data_AF-A0A958NZ67-F1
#
_entry.id   AF-A0A958NZ67-F1
#
_cell.length_a   1.000
_cell.length_b   1.000
_cell.length_c   1.000
_cell.angle_alpha   90.00
_cell.angle_beta   90.00
_cell.angle_gamma   90.00
#
_symmetry.space_group_name_H-M   'P 1'
#
loop_
_entity.id
_entity.type
_entity.pdbx_description
1 polymer ?
#
loop_
_entity_poly.entity_id
_entity_poly.type
_entity_poly.pdbx_seq_one_letter_code
_entity_poly.pdbx_strand_id
1 'polypeptide(L)'
;MIHPQRKFFSPFIFIAVLGAFVSFSAWAETVSQILVEGNKKIETDAITAKLVSKKGETFSLTNVRKDVQQLFDTCYFFNVKMDKQGSGNSVILKYI
;
A
#
# COMPACT_ATOMS: atom_id res chain seq x y z
N MET A 1 30.66 0.80 68.08
CA MET A 1 30.67 -0.18 66.98
C MET A 1 29.75 0.37 65.88
N ILE A 2 30.17 1.41 65.16
CA ILE A 2 30.78 1.43 63.81
C ILE A 2 29.87 0.86 62.69
N HIS A 3 29.32 1.83 61.93
CA HIS A 3 28.76 1.88 60.57
C HIS A 3 27.33 1.40 60.20
N PRO A 4 26.45 2.33 59.75
CA PRO A 4 25.23 2.08 58.95
C PRO A 4 25.60 1.97 57.45
N GLN A 5 24.77 1.44 56.54
CA GLN A 5 24.85 1.79 55.09
C GLN A 5 23.60 1.40 54.27
N ARG A 6 23.03 2.42 53.60
CA ARG A 6 22.45 2.48 52.24
C ARG A 6 21.23 1.61 51.86
N LYS A 7 20.14 2.35 51.57
CA LYS A 7 19.05 1.97 50.65
C LYS A 7 19.62 1.39 49.35
N PHE A 8 19.37 0.11 49.10
CA PHE A 8 19.54 -0.50 47.78
C PHE A 8 18.16 -0.61 47.12
N PHE A 9 17.79 0.44 46.38
CA PHE A 9 16.87 0.31 45.25
C PHE A 9 17.43 -0.79 44.34
N SER A 10 16.81 -1.96 44.29
CA SER A 10 17.19 -3.02 43.35
C SER A 10 16.46 -2.80 42.01
N PRO A 11 17.18 -2.61 40.90
CA PRO A 11 16.64 -2.33 39.58
C PRO A 11 16.36 -3.65 38.86
N PHE A 12 15.27 -4.34 39.22
CA PHE A 12 14.85 -5.59 38.56
C PHE A 12 13.52 -5.46 37.80
N ILE A 13 13.09 -4.23 37.51
CA ILE A 13 12.12 -3.92 36.46
C ILE A 13 12.92 -3.33 35.31
N PHE A 14 13.69 -4.10 34.52
CA PHE A 14 14.34 -3.48 33.35
C PHE A 14 14.66 -4.35 32.13
N ILE A 15 14.53 -5.68 32.13
CA ILE A 15 14.86 -6.47 30.93
C ILE A 15 13.86 -7.62 30.72
N ALA A 16 12.64 -7.28 30.28
CA ALA A 16 11.72 -8.23 29.65
C ALA A 16 10.85 -7.56 28.57
N VAL A 17 11.33 -6.46 27.98
CA VAL A 17 10.84 -5.91 26.71
C VAL A 17 11.87 -6.27 25.64
N LEU A 18 12.22 -7.55 25.56
CA LEU A 18 13.24 -8.07 24.65
C LEU A 18 12.56 -9.03 23.66
N GLY A 19 12.38 -8.55 22.42
CA GLY A 19 12.14 -9.36 21.22
C GLY A 19 10.79 -10.11 21.20
N ALA A 20 9.77 -9.65 20.49
CA ALA A 20 9.83 -9.46 19.06
C ALA A 20 8.85 -8.38 18.63
N PHE A 21 9.40 -7.23 18.24
CA PHE A 21 8.84 -6.54 17.08
C PHE A 21 8.90 -7.55 15.93
N VAL A 22 7.79 -8.23 15.68
CA VAL A 22 7.61 -8.96 14.42
C VAL A 22 7.76 -7.93 13.32
N SER A 23 8.87 -7.99 12.59
CA SER A 23 9.10 -7.16 11.41
C SER A 23 7.95 -7.40 10.45
N PHE A 24 6.97 -6.49 10.43
CA PHE A 24 5.95 -6.46 9.40
C PHE A 24 6.66 -6.01 8.13
N SER A 25 7.24 -6.97 7.42
CA SER A 25 7.87 -6.72 6.14
C SER A 25 6.74 -6.34 5.18
N ALA A 26 6.47 -5.04 5.03
CA ALA A 26 5.60 -4.52 3.99
C ALA A 26 6.42 -4.55 2.70
N TRP A 27 6.35 -5.68 1.99
CA TRP A 27 6.92 -5.76 0.66
C TRP A 27 6.15 -4.80 -0.21
N ALA A 28 6.84 -3.78 -0.72
CA ALA A 28 6.25 -2.75 -1.55
C ALA A 28 5.89 -3.38 -2.90
N GLU A 29 4.60 -3.74 -3.04
CA GLU A 29 4.06 -4.26 -4.28
C GLU A 29 4.33 -3.27 -5.42
N THR A 30 4.79 -3.74 -6.57
CA THR A 30 5.04 -2.92 -7.76
C THR A 30 3.97 -3.20 -8.82
N VAL A 31 3.47 -2.17 -9.48
CA VAL A 31 2.49 -2.32 -10.55
C VAL A 31 3.19 -2.91 -11.78
N SER A 32 2.98 -4.20 -12.06
CA SER A 32 3.59 -4.88 -13.20
C SER A 32 2.83 -4.59 -14.50
N GLN A 33 1.51 -4.37 -14.41
CA GLN A 33 0.66 -4.12 -15.57
C GLN A 33 -0.62 -3.39 -15.18
N ILE A 34 -1.15 -2.60 -16.11
CA ILE A 34 -2.48 -1.99 -16.01
C ILE A 34 -3.28 -2.48 -17.21
N LEU A 35 -4.46 -3.01 -16.94
CA LEU A 35 -5.41 -3.52 -17.92
C LEU A 35 -6.69 -2.69 -17.84
N VAL A 36 -7.25 -2.36 -19.00
CA VAL A 36 -8.55 -1.72 -19.09
C VAL A 36 -9.42 -2.58 -19.99
N GLU A 37 -10.60 -2.94 -19.51
CA GLU A 37 -11.56 -3.76 -20.22
C GLU A 37 -12.94 -3.09 -20.22
N GLY A 38 -13.80 -3.46 -21.16
CA GLY A 38 -15.18 -2.96 -21.21
C GLY A 38 -15.34 -1.54 -21.79
N ASN A 39 -14.26 -0.87 -22.16
CA ASN A 39 -14.29 0.42 -22.83
C ASN A 39 -14.88 0.30 -24.25
N LYS A 40 -15.92 1.10 -24.55
CA LYS A 40 -16.61 1.12 -25.86
C LYS A 40 -16.43 2.41 -26.64
N LYS A 41 -16.29 3.54 -25.95
CA LYS A 41 -16.26 4.88 -26.57
C LYS A 41 -14.88 5.54 -26.53
N ILE A 42 -13.94 4.99 -25.75
CA ILE A 42 -12.64 5.59 -25.49
C ILE A 42 -11.56 4.52 -25.57
N GLU A 43 -10.44 4.88 -26.19
CA GLU A 43 -9.25 4.05 -26.31
C GLU A 43 -8.57 3.83 -24.96
N THR A 44 -8.04 2.62 -24.77
CA THR A 44 -7.33 2.22 -23.55
C THR A 44 -6.14 3.13 -23.22
N ASP A 45 -5.45 3.63 -24.24
CA ASP A 45 -4.30 4.54 -24.08
C ASP A 45 -4.72 5.90 -23.51
N ALA A 46 -5.90 6.41 -23.90
CA ALA A 46 -6.42 7.67 -23.36
C ALA A 46 -6.81 7.53 -21.87
N ILE A 47 -7.31 6.35 -21.49
CA ILE A 47 -7.70 6.03 -20.11
C ILE A 47 -6.44 5.91 -19.26
N THR A 48 -5.47 5.12 -19.69
CA THR A 48 -4.20 4.92 -18.97
C THR A 48 -3.39 6.22 -18.85
N ALA A 49 -3.47 7.13 -19.83
CA ALA A 49 -2.87 8.45 -19.74
C ALA A 49 -3.48 9.37 -18.68
N LYS A 50 -4.71 9.09 -18.22
CA LYS A 50 -5.39 9.83 -17.14
C LYS A 50 -5.15 9.28 -15.75
N LEU A 51 -4.60 8.07 -15.64
CA LEU A 51 -4.29 7.45 -14.35
C LEU A 51 -3.06 8.11 -13.70
N VAL A 52 -3.10 8.25 -12.39
CA VAL A 52 -1.94 8.54 -11.54
C VAL A 52 -1.05 7.30 -11.44
N SER A 53 -1.63 6.11 -11.29
CA SER A 53 -0.85 4.86 -11.21
C SER A 53 -0.23 4.51 -12.55
N LYS A 54 1.07 4.16 -12.54
CA LYS A 54 1.78 3.73 -13.75
C LYS A 54 2.42 2.36 -13.59
N LYS A 55 2.59 1.67 -14.72
CA LYS A 55 3.40 0.45 -14.79
C LYS A 55 4.84 0.76 -14.34
N GLY A 56 5.37 -0.09 -13.47
CA GLY A 56 6.71 0.02 -12.90
C GLY A 56 6.78 0.89 -11.64
N GLU A 57 5.71 1.59 -11.28
CA GLU A 57 5.66 2.35 -10.02
C GLU A 57 5.23 1.47 -8.85
N THR A 58 5.59 1.91 -7.65
CA THR A 58 5.11 1.31 -6.41
C THR A 58 3.60 1.43 -6.30
N PHE A 59 2.93 0.32 -6.03
CA PHE A 59 1.50 0.29 -5.79
C PHE A 59 1.16 1.14 -4.57
N SER A 60 0.18 2.03 -4.75
CA SER A 60 -0.33 2.89 -3.70
C SER A 60 -1.85 2.90 -3.76
N LEU A 61 -2.48 2.47 -2.66
CA LEU A 61 -3.93 2.51 -2.54
C LEU A 61 -4.48 3.94 -2.68
N THR A 62 -3.70 4.94 -2.29
CA THR A 62 -4.05 6.36 -2.47
C THR A 62 -4.09 6.74 -3.94
N ASN A 63 -3.14 6.24 -4.75
CA ASN A 63 -3.13 6.52 -6.20
C ASN A 63 -4.31 5.84 -6.88
N VAL A 64 -4.59 4.58 -6.56
CA VAL A 64 -5.77 3.87 -7.09
C VAL A 64 -7.07 4.61 -6.79
N ARG A 65 -7.24 5.13 -5.57
CA ARG A 65 -8.46 5.90 -5.24
C ARG A 65 -8.58 7.17 -6.09
N LYS A 66 -7.47 7.86 -6.31
CA LYS A 66 -7.42 9.03 -7.20
C LYS A 66 -7.72 8.65 -8.65
N ASP A 67 -7.18 7.53 -9.12
CA ASP A 67 -7.43 7.02 -10.47
C ASP A 67 -8.93 6.82 -10.69
N VAL A 68 -9.60 6.09 -9.78
CA VAL A 68 -11.05 5.86 -9.86
C VAL A 68 -11.81 7.18 -9.88
N GLN A 69 -11.46 8.12 -8.99
CA GLN A 69 -12.09 9.43 -8.95
C GLN A 69 -11.90 10.20 -10.27
N GLN A 70 -10.67 10.27 -10.79
CA GLN A 70 -10.38 10.96 -12.04
C GLN A 70 -11.12 10.34 -13.23
N LEU A 71 -11.23 9.01 -13.28
CA LEU A 71 -12.01 8.33 -14.30
C LEU A 71 -13.49 8.71 -14.21
N PHE A 72 -14.07 8.78 -13.01
CA PHE A 72 -15.45 9.26 -12.85
C PHE A 72 -15.61 10.72 -13.26
N ASP A 73 -14.65 11.59 -12.94
CA ASP A 73 -14.69 13.01 -13.30
C ASP A 73 -14.70 13.24 -14.82
N THR A 74 -14.15 12.30 -15.61
CA THR A 74 -14.22 12.38 -17.08
C THR A 74 -15.62 12.19 -17.66
N CYS A 75 -16.59 11.76 -16.84
CA CYS A 75 -17.97 11.44 -17.26
C CYS A 75 -18.06 10.35 -18.34
N TYR A 76 -17.00 9.58 -18.55
CA TYR A 76 -16.96 8.52 -19.56
C TYR A 76 -17.41 7.16 -19.02
N PHE A 77 -17.38 6.98 -17.70
CA PHE A 77 -17.65 5.71 -17.03
C PHE A 77 -18.86 5.84 -16.09
N PHE A 78 -19.81 4.93 -16.23
CA PHE A 78 -20.94 4.80 -15.30
C PHE A 78 -20.59 3.97 -14.06
N ASN A 79 -19.60 3.08 -14.20
CA ASN A 79 -19.08 2.25 -13.14
C ASN A 79 -17.59 2.01 -13.43
N VAL A 80 -16.78 1.98 -12.38
CA VAL A 80 -15.36 1.65 -12.45
C VAL A 80 -15.10 0.64 -11.35
N LYS A 81 -14.76 -0.59 -11.74
CA LYS A 81 -14.30 -1.61 -10.80
C LYS A 81 -12.80 -1.77 -10.93
N MET A 82 -12.11 -1.76 -9.79
CA MET A 82 -10.69 -2.10 -9.73
C MET A 82 -10.56 -3.53 -9.19
N ASP A 83 -9.93 -4.39 -9.99
CA ASP A 83 -9.48 -5.71 -9.55
C ASP A 83 -7.95 -5.73 -9.44
N LYS A 84 -7.46 -6.28 -8.31
CA LYS A 84 -6.03 -6.40 -8.01
C LYS A 84 -5.65 -7.86 -8.12
N GLN A 85 -4.95 -8.22 -9.19
CA GLN A 85 -4.43 -9.56 -9.39
C GLN A 85 -2.91 -9.55 -9.22
N GLY A 86 -2.37 -10.35 -8.31
CA GLY A 86 -0.94 -10.33 -8.02
C GLY A 86 -0.46 -11.62 -7.37
N SER A 87 0.80 -11.95 -7.63
CA SER A 87 1.53 -13.04 -6.98
C SER A 87 2.90 -12.51 -6.55
N GLY A 88 3.21 -12.64 -5.26
CA GLY A 88 4.44 -12.09 -4.68
C GLY A 88 4.44 -10.56 -4.60
N ASN A 89 5.46 -9.91 -5.18
CA ASN A 89 5.70 -8.46 -5.04
C ASN A 89 5.20 -7.62 -6.22
N SER A 90 4.35 -8.20 -7.07
CA SER A 90 3.87 -7.57 -8.31
C SER A 90 2.35 -7.60 -8.38
N VAL A 91 1.75 -6.49 -8.81
CA VAL A 91 0.29 -6.35 -8.96
C VAL A 91 -0.11 -5.87 -10.34
N ILE A 92 -1.23 -6.42 -10.81
CA ILE A 92 -1.93 -6.04 -12.02
C ILE A 92 -3.20 -5.30 -11.60
N LEU A 93 -3.38 -4.09 -12.11
CA LEU A 93 -4.60 -3.30 -11.91
C LEU A 93 -5.49 -3.46 -13.13
N LYS A 94 -6.69 -4.01 -12.93
CA LYS A 94 -7.70 -4.09 -13.98
C LYS A 94 -8.85 -3.13 -13.69
N TYR A 95 -9.14 -2.24 -14.63
CA TYR A 95 -10.28 -1.32 -14.62
C TYR A 95 -11.38 -1.83 -15.58
N ILE A 96 -12.59 -2.05 -15.05
CA ILE A 96 -13.77 -2.58 -15.79
C ILE A 96 -14.95 -1.61 -15.67
#